data_AF-A0A2M7IYH7-F1
#
_entry.id   AF-A0A2M7IYH7-F1
#
_cell.length_a   1.000
_cell.length_b   1.000
_cell.length_c   1.000
_cell.angle_alpha   90.00
_cell.angle_beta   90.00
_cell.angle_gamma   90.00
#
_symmetry.space_group_name_H-M   'P 1'
#
loop_
_entity.id
_entity.type
_entity.pdbx_description
1 polymer ?
#
loop_
_entity_poly.entity_id
_entity_poly.type
_entity_poly.pdbx_seq_one_letter_code
_entity_poly.pdbx_strand_id
1 'polypeptide(L)'
;MTGVSQKYSRGATLIELLVSISVFSIFITVDSQLLASALKYYQQGLEKTELLSQISYGLDFMDRSLRMAQKDINGQCVTRNFNYENYNGLSAIRFINYQGKCCEFSSQAVAQGGKTYQVLMARKSTTNSAAQLGDYLALTPIGLSVDSLAFSLNGQGQLDNLQPSVCLALKIRGRLTPPLEIKIQTTVSQRQLDAPY
;
A
#
# COMPACT_ATOMS: atom_id res chain seq x y z
N MET A 1 23.56 78.28 17.07
CA MET A 1 23.34 77.29 18.14
C MET A 1 21.85 76.98 18.21
N THR A 2 21.40 75.93 17.53
CA THR A 2 19.99 75.47 17.56
C THR A 2 19.90 74.27 18.48
N GLY A 3 19.36 74.47 19.68
CA GLY A 3 19.10 73.40 20.64
C GLY A 3 17.94 72.53 20.19
N VAL A 4 18.21 71.26 19.91
CA VAL A 4 17.18 70.26 19.64
C VAL A 4 16.57 69.84 20.97
N SER A 5 15.29 70.15 21.19
CA SER A 5 14.56 69.67 22.37
C SER A 5 14.25 68.18 22.22
N GLN A 6 14.87 67.33 23.04
CA GLN A 6 14.44 65.93 23.15
C GLN A 6 13.07 65.86 23.82
N LYS A 7 12.05 65.42 23.07
CA LYS A 7 10.77 65.00 23.63
C LYS A 7 10.98 63.66 24.34
N TYR A 8 10.83 63.63 25.67
CA TYR A 8 10.72 62.38 26.41
C TYR A 8 9.43 61.66 25.99
N SER A 9 9.54 60.44 25.49
CA SER A 9 8.38 59.58 25.21
C SER A 9 7.76 59.13 26.54
N ARG A 10 6.44 59.29 26.68
CA ARG A 10 5.71 58.76 27.85
C ARG A 10 5.95 57.25 27.95
N GLY A 11 6.48 56.79 29.08
CA GLY A 11 6.71 55.37 29.33
C GLY A 11 5.41 54.62 29.62
N ALA A 12 5.40 53.32 29.38
CA ALA A 12 4.28 52.45 29.72
C ALA A 12 4.15 52.33 31.24
N THR A 13 2.91 52.34 31.71
CA THR A 13 2.60 52.06 33.12
C THR A 13 2.74 50.57 33.41
N LEU A 14 2.97 50.25 34.68
CA LEU A 14 3.14 48.87 35.14
C LEU A 14 1.88 48.01 34.83
N ILE A 15 0.70 48.63 34.87
CA ILE A 15 -0.58 47.99 34.52
C ILE A 15 -0.72 47.74 33.01
N GLU A 16 -0.29 48.67 32.14
CA GLU A 16 -0.29 48.47 30.68
C GLU A 16 0.64 47.33 30.26
N LEU A 17 1.78 47.20 30.94
CA LEU A 17 2.74 46.12 30.71
C LEU A 17 2.15 44.75 31.11
N LEU A 18 1.44 44.68 32.25
CA LEU A 18 0.77 43.47 32.72
C LEU A 18 -0.37 43.04 31.78
N VAL A 19 -1.20 43.99 31.32
CA VAL A 19 -2.28 43.71 30.36
C VAL A 19 -1.71 43.26 29.02
N SER A 20 -0.65 43.89 28.53
CA SER A 20 -0.01 43.54 27.26
C SER A 20 0.57 42.13 27.27
N ILE A 21 1.28 41.75 28.35
CA ILE A 21 1.79 40.38 28.52
C ILE A 21 0.64 39.39 28.54
N SER A 22 -0.43 39.69 29.28
CA SER A 22 -1.57 38.80 29.43
C SER A 22 -2.25 38.51 28.08
N VAL A 23 -2.47 39.55 27.26
CA VAL A 23 -3.03 39.41 25.91
C VAL A 23 -2.08 38.63 25.00
N PHE A 24 -0.79 38.95 25.03
CA PHE A 24 0.22 38.29 24.19
C PHE A 24 0.39 36.79 24.54
N SER A 25 0.31 36.44 25.83
CA SER A 25 0.34 35.05 26.28
C SER A 25 -0.84 34.22 25.76
N ILE A 26 -2.03 34.81 25.66
CA ILE A 26 -3.20 34.13 25.08
C ILE A 26 -2.93 33.82 23.61
N PHE A 27 -2.44 34.79 22.83
CA PHE A 27 -2.12 34.59 21.41
C PHE A 27 -1.08 33.50 21.18
N ILE A 28 0.06 33.56 21.89
CA ILE A 28 1.12 32.54 21.77
C ILE A 28 0.57 31.13 22.05
N THR A 29 -0.30 31.00 23.06
CA THR A 29 -0.84 29.70 23.46
C THR A 29 -1.76 29.13 22.37
N VAL A 30 -2.62 29.95 21.79
CA VAL A 30 -3.53 29.55 20.71
C VAL A 30 -2.73 29.14 19.47
N ASP A 31 -1.76 29.96 19.06
CA ASP A 31 -0.95 29.70 17.87
C ASP A 31 -0.09 28.44 18.02
N SER A 32 0.46 28.22 19.22
CA SER A 32 1.25 27.02 19.53
C SER A 32 0.42 25.73 19.44
N GLN A 33 -0.83 25.77 19.88
CA GLN A 33 -1.75 24.63 19.78
C GLN A 33 -2.14 24.33 18.33
N LEU A 34 -2.38 25.37 17.53
CA LEU A 34 -2.66 25.23 16.10
C LEU A 34 -1.45 24.64 15.37
N LEU A 35 -0.25 25.15 15.64
CA LEU A 35 0.99 24.64 15.07
C LEU A 35 1.24 23.18 15.46
N ALA A 36 1.06 22.83 16.74
CA ALA A 36 1.22 21.46 17.21
C ALA A 36 0.24 20.49 16.52
N SER A 37 -0.98 20.95 16.27
CA SER A 37 -2.00 20.16 15.54
C SER A 37 -1.63 19.98 14.07
N ALA A 38 -1.16 21.04 13.40
CA ALA A 38 -0.69 20.98 12.03
C ALA A 38 0.50 20.00 11.88
N LEU A 39 1.47 20.06 12.80
CA LEU A 39 2.63 19.16 12.79
C LEU A 39 2.23 17.69 12.92
N LYS A 40 1.29 17.36 13.81
CA LYS A 40 0.75 16.00 13.92
C LYS A 40 0.11 15.53 12.62
N TYR A 41 -0.62 16.41 11.94
CA TYR A 41 -1.26 16.10 10.66
C TYR A 41 -0.22 15.86 9.55
N TYR A 42 0.84 16.68 9.50
CA TYR A 42 1.95 16.50 8.56
C TYR A 42 2.67 15.17 8.77
N GLN A 43 2.98 14.80 10.02
CA GLN A 43 3.61 13.52 10.35
C GLN A 43 2.76 12.34 9.89
N GLN A 44 1.45 12.37 10.18
CA GLN A 44 0.53 11.34 9.71
C GLN A 44 0.51 11.25 8.18
N GLY A 45 0.52 12.39 7.47
CA GLY A 45 0.56 12.45 6.01
C GLY A 45 1.82 11.82 5.39
N LEU A 46 2.99 12.09 6.00
CA LEU A 46 4.27 11.50 5.56
C LEU A 46 4.25 9.98 5.65
N GLU A 47 3.74 9.44 6.76
CA GLU A 47 3.63 7.99 6.92
C GLU A 47 2.65 7.37 5.91
N LYS A 48 1.52 8.02 5.59
CA LYS A 48 0.63 7.50 4.54
C LYS A 48 1.35 7.39 3.20
N THR A 49 2.14 8.41 2.87
CA THR A 49 2.88 8.49 1.61
C THR A 49 3.93 7.40 1.52
N GLU A 50 4.67 7.18 2.61
CA GLU A 50 5.67 6.11 2.69
C GLU A 50 5.03 4.73 2.53
N LEU A 51 3.91 4.48 3.22
CA LEU A 51 3.21 3.20 3.11
C LEU A 51 2.69 2.97 1.68
N LEU A 52 2.08 3.98 1.06
CA LEU A 52 1.63 3.89 -0.34
C LEU A 52 2.79 3.62 -1.30
N SER A 53 3.93 4.29 -1.11
CA SER A 53 5.13 4.10 -1.92
C SER A 53 5.64 2.65 -1.86
N GLN A 54 5.77 2.11 -0.64
CA GLN A 54 6.24 0.74 -0.42
C GLN A 54 5.31 -0.32 -1.04
N ILE A 55 4.00 -0.11 -1.00
CA ILE A 55 3.01 -1.04 -1.56
C ILE A 55 2.94 -0.93 -3.09
N SER A 56 3.12 0.28 -3.64
CA SER A 56 3.01 0.54 -5.07
C SER A 56 3.95 -0.33 -5.90
N TYR A 57 5.18 -0.58 -5.42
CA TYR A 57 6.11 -1.49 -6.07
C TYR A 57 5.55 -2.92 -6.18
N GLY A 58 5.05 -3.47 -5.06
CA GLY A 58 4.46 -4.80 -5.04
C GLY A 58 3.23 -4.91 -5.94
N LEU A 59 2.38 -3.89 -5.96
CA LEU A 59 1.21 -3.81 -6.83
C LEU A 59 1.58 -3.74 -8.31
N ASP A 60 2.54 -2.89 -8.70
CA ASP A 60 3.01 -2.79 -10.10
C ASP A 60 3.65 -4.09 -10.56
N PHE A 61 4.44 -4.73 -9.69
CA PHE A 61 5.01 -6.04 -9.99
C PHE A 61 3.94 -7.12 -10.21
N MET A 62 2.89 -7.16 -9.37
CA MET A 62 1.77 -8.07 -9.56
C MET A 62 0.98 -7.75 -10.83
N ASP A 63 0.63 -6.49 -11.05
CA ASP A 63 -0.10 -6.03 -12.24
C ASP A 63 0.63 -6.46 -13.52
N ARG A 64 1.93 -6.15 -13.64
CA ARG A 64 2.74 -6.56 -14.80
C ARG A 64 2.79 -8.06 -14.99
N SER A 65 2.93 -8.82 -13.90
CA SER A 65 2.99 -10.28 -13.96
C SER A 65 1.65 -10.89 -14.39
N LEU A 66 0.54 -10.35 -13.87
CA LEU A 66 -0.81 -10.79 -14.18
C LEU A 66 -1.22 -10.44 -15.62
N ARG A 67 -0.88 -9.24 -16.12
CA ARG A 67 -1.18 -8.84 -17.53
C ARG A 67 -0.57 -9.77 -18.57
N MET A 68 0.53 -10.44 -18.21
CA MET A 68 1.29 -11.34 -19.10
C MET A 68 1.11 -12.81 -18.73
N ALA A 69 0.07 -13.13 -17.97
CA ALA A 69 -0.24 -14.51 -17.64
C ALA A 69 -0.65 -15.30 -18.89
N GLN A 70 -0.14 -16.53 -18.98
CA GLN A 70 -0.38 -17.44 -20.09
C GLN A 70 -1.40 -18.51 -19.68
N LYS A 71 -2.09 -19.04 -20.70
CA LYS A 71 -3.02 -20.16 -20.52
C LYS A 71 -2.25 -21.45 -20.30
N ASP A 72 -2.67 -22.24 -19.31
CA ASP A 72 -2.06 -23.53 -19.03
C ASP A 72 -2.74 -24.66 -19.82
N ILE A 73 -2.16 -25.00 -20.97
CA ILE A 73 -2.69 -26.04 -21.87
C ILE A 73 -2.60 -27.45 -21.25
N ASN A 74 -1.66 -27.66 -20.34
CA ASN A 74 -1.30 -28.98 -19.80
C ASN A 74 -1.82 -29.22 -18.38
N GLY A 75 -2.31 -28.17 -17.71
CA GLY A 75 -2.80 -28.23 -16.34
C GLY A 75 -1.71 -28.51 -15.30
N GLN A 76 -0.51 -27.96 -15.48
CA GLN A 76 0.66 -28.23 -14.63
C GLN A 76 0.82 -27.22 -13.48
N CYS A 77 0.34 -25.99 -13.68
CA CYS A 77 0.36 -24.90 -12.72
C CYS A 77 -1.03 -24.60 -12.18
N VAL A 78 -1.99 -24.50 -13.09
CA VAL A 78 -3.40 -24.19 -12.81
C VAL A 78 -4.32 -25.21 -13.48
N THR A 79 -5.62 -25.15 -13.23
CA THR A 79 -6.60 -25.94 -13.98
C THR A 79 -6.38 -25.83 -15.50
N ARG A 80 -6.48 -26.97 -16.19
CA ARG A 80 -6.24 -27.05 -17.64
C ARG A 80 -7.10 -26.06 -18.41
N ASN A 81 -6.50 -25.42 -19.41
CA ASN A 81 -7.08 -24.39 -20.28
C ASN A 81 -7.49 -23.11 -19.55
N PHE A 82 -7.02 -22.90 -18.32
CA PHE A 82 -7.25 -21.67 -17.57
C PHE A 82 -5.99 -20.82 -17.53
N ASN A 83 -6.17 -19.51 -17.36
CA ASN A 83 -5.06 -18.58 -17.20
C ASN A 83 -4.67 -18.32 -15.74
N TYR A 84 -5.66 -18.36 -14.86
CA TYR A 84 -5.52 -18.06 -13.44
C TYR A 84 -6.32 -19.06 -12.63
N GLU A 85 -5.87 -19.32 -11.42
CA GLU A 85 -6.61 -20.13 -10.47
C GLU A 85 -6.42 -19.65 -9.04
N ASN A 86 -7.52 -19.69 -8.29
CA ASN A 86 -7.54 -19.43 -6.87
C ASN A 86 -7.31 -20.74 -6.11
N TYR A 87 -6.03 -21.17 -6.05
CA TYR A 87 -5.66 -22.48 -5.51
C TYR A 87 -6.06 -22.70 -4.04
N ASN A 88 -6.15 -21.63 -3.24
CA ASN A 88 -6.50 -21.71 -1.82
C ASN A 88 -7.52 -20.64 -1.44
N GLY A 89 -8.63 -20.60 -2.19
CA GLY A 89 -9.65 -19.58 -2.05
C GLY A 89 -9.19 -18.22 -2.57
N LEU A 90 -9.89 -17.14 -2.19
CA LEU A 90 -9.67 -15.81 -2.76
C LEU A 90 -8.33 -15.17 -2.35
N SER A 91 -7.63 -15.66 -1.31
CA SER A 91 -6.43 -15.02 -0.77
C SER A 91 -5.13 -15.40 -1.49
N ALA A 92 -5.20 -16.27 -2.49
CA ALA A 92 -4.06 -16.67 -3.30
C ALA A 92 -4.47 -16.79 -4.77
N ILE A 93 -3.56 -16.40 -5.65
CA ILE A 93 -3.71 -16.60 -7.10
C ILE A 93 -2.47 -17.27 -7.66
N ARG A 94 -2.69 -18.20 -8.58
CA ARG A 94 -1.64 -18.90 -9.31
C ARG A 94 -1.85 -18.73 -10.81
N PHE A 95 -0.75 -18.65 -11.56
CA PHE A 95 -0.74 -18.46 -13.01
C PHE A 95 0.63 -18.79 -13.61
N ILE A 96 0.68 -19.01 -14.92
CA ILE A 96 1.94 -19.12 -15.66
C ILE A 96 2.33 -17.74 -16.17
N ASN A 97 3.56 -17.28 -15.90
CA ASN A 97 4.03 -16.00 -16.41
C ASN A 97 4.54 -16.09 -17.87
N TYR A 98 4.92 -14.96 -18.45
CA TYR A 98 5.47 -14.90 -19.82
C TYR A 98 6.72 -15.76 -20.08
N GLN A 99 7.43 -16.16 -19.03
CA GLN A 99 8.63 -17.02 -19.10
C GLN A 99 8.28 -18.52 -19.03
N GLY A 100 6.99 -18.87 -19.02
CA GLY A 100 6.53 -20.25 -18.84
C GLY A 100 6.75 -20.77 -17.42
N LYS A 101 6.89 -19.89 -16.42
CA LYS A 101 7.07 -20.29 -15.00
C LYS A 101 5.78 -20.14 -14.22
N CYS A 102 5.46 -21.16 -13.42
CA CYS A 102 4.35 -21.09 -12.48
C CYS A 102 4.69 -20.08 -11.37
N CYS A 103 3.80 -19.11 -11.19
CA CYS A 103 3.92 -18.03 -10.22
C CYS A 103 2.71 -18.05 -9.28
N GLU A 104 2.94 -17.69 -8.03
CA GLU A 104 1.88 -17.58 -7.03
C GLU A 104 2.05 -16.30 -6.22
N PHE A 105 0.93 -15.61 -5.98
CA PHE A 105 0.83 -14.51 -5.01
C PHE A 105 -0.08 -14.92 -3.87
N SER A 106 0.36 -14.69 -2.63
CA SER A 106 -0.44 -14.97 -1.44
C SER A 106 0.04 -14.12 -0.26
N SER A 107 -0.78 -14.01 0.78
CA SER A 107 -0.38 -13.45 2.07
C SER A 107 0.15 -14.57 2.97
N GLN A 108 1.32 -14.37 3.57
CA GLN A 108 1.93 -15.33 4.50
C GLN A 108 2.18 -14.69 5.87
N ALA A 109 2.02 -15.49 6.92
CA ALA A 109 2.31 -15.08 8.29
C ALA A 109 3.81 -15.07 8.55
N VAL A 110 4.36 -13.94 8.97
CA VAL A 110 5.76 -13.76 9.35
C VAL A 110 5.84 -13.29 10.79
N ALA A 111 6.61 -14.00 11.61
CA ALA A 111 6.89 -13.61 12.98
C ALA A 111 8.13 -12.71 13.03
N GLN A 112 8.00 -11.52 13.62
CA GLN A 112 9.13 -10.63 13.88
C GLN A 112 8.92 -9.91 15.21
N GLY A 113 9.93 -9.96 16.10
CA GLY A 113 9.87 -9.27 17.39
C GLY A 113 8.71 -9.72 18.29
N GLY A 114 8.37 -11.01 18.27
CA GLY A 114 7.28 -11.59 19.07
C GLY A 114 5.86 -11.27 18.57
N LYS A 115 5.72 -10.61 17.41
CA LYS A 115 4.44 -10.32 16.77
C LYS A 115 4.35 -11.01 15.40
N THR A 116 3.16 -11.45 15.04
CA THR A 116 2.87 -12.06 13.73
C THR A 116 2.21 -11.04 12.82
N TYR A 117 2.77 -10.88 11.63
CA TYR A 117 2.25 -9.99 10.60
C TYR A 117 1.92 -10.80 9.35
N GLN A 118 0.87 -10.39 8.64
CA GLN A 118 0.60 -10.93 7.32
C GLN A 118 1.33 -10.07 6.29
N VAL A 119 2.15 -10.70 5.45
CA VAL A 119 2.98 -10.03 4.45
C VAL A 119 2.59 -10.55 3.08
N LEU A 120 2.49 -9.67 2.09
CA LEU A 120 2.26 -10.07 0.71
C LEU A 120 3.54 -10.69 0.16
N MET A 121 3.44 -11.90 -0.36
CA MET A 121 4.55 -12.67 -0.88
C MET A 121 4.28 -13.20 -2.28
N ALA A 122 5.37 -13.42 -3.01
CA ALA A 122 5.38 -14.06 -4.31
C ALA A 122 6.33 -15.25 -4.30
N ARG A 123 5.98 -16.32 -5.00
CA ARG A 123 6.91 -17.41 -5.31
C ARG A 123 6.81 -17.80 -6.77
N LYS A 124 7.89 -18.36 -7.29
CA LYS A 124 8.02 -18.75 -8.70
C LYS A 124 8.68 -20.11 -8.78
N SER A 125 8.28 -20.91 -9.75
CA SER A 125 8.91 -22.19 -10.05
C SER A 125 10.04 -22.06 -11.08
N THR A 126 10.82 -23.12 -11.22
CA THR A 126 11.83 -23.24 -12.29
C THR A 126 11.22 -23.62 -13.63
N THR A 127 10.07 -24.31 -13.64
CA THR A 127 9.33 -24.76 -14.84
C THR A 127 7.88 -24.25 -14.83
N ASN A 128 7.03 -24.74 -15.73
CA ASN A 128 5.59 -24.44 -15.74
C ASN A 128 4.78 -25.23 -14.69
N SER A 129 5.41 -25.98 -13.77
CA SER A 129 4.70 -26.81 -12.79
C SER A 129 4.61 -26.18 -11.41
N ALA A 130 3.44 -26.28 -10.78
CA ALA A 130 3.23 -25.92 -9.39
C ALA A 130 4.03 -26.79 -8.41
N ALA A 131 4.43 -28.01 -8.82
CA ALA A 131 5.22 -28.93 -7.99
C ALA A 131 6.65 -28.42 -7.73
N GLN A 132 7.12 -27.45 -8.52
CA GLN A 132 8.49 -26.92 -8.44
C GLN A 132 8.52 -25.45 -7.98
N LEU A 133 7.49 -24.99 -7.28
CA LEU A 133 7.47 -23.66 -6.67
C LEU A 133 8.61 -23.54 -5.64
N GLY A 134 9.44 -22.51 -5.80
CA GLY A 134 10.49 -22.19 -4.83
C GLY A 134 9.99 -21.44 -3.60
N ASP A 135 10.94 -20.81 -2.91
CA ASP A 135 10.69 -20.06 -1.69
C ASP A 135 9.87 -18.79 -1.93
N TYR A 136 9.21 -18.34 -0.86
CA TYR A 136 8.50 -17.08 -0.85
C TYR A 136 9.45 -15.88 -0.77
N LEU A 137 9.20 -14.90 -1.64
CA LEU A 137 9.82 -13.59 -1.66
C LEU A 137 8.80 -12.54 -1.20
N ALA A 138 9.15 -11.75 -0.20
CA ALA A 138 8.31 -10.65 0.27
C ALA A 138 8.18 -9.56 -0.80
N LEU A 139 6.95 -9.17 -1.14
CA LEU A 139 6.64 -8.03 -2.01
C LEU A 139 6.38 -6.74 -1.22
N THR A 140 6.07 -6.87 0.07
CA THR A 140 5.87 -5.74 0.99
C THR A 140 6.90 -5.78 2.12
N PRO A 141 7.35 -4.62 2.63
CA PRO A 141 8.29 -4.56 3.74
C PRO A 141 7.75 -5.20 5.03
N ILE A 142 8.67 -5.69 5.87
CA ILE A 142 8.36 -6.30 7.16
C ILE A 142 8.01 -5.19 8.15
N GLY A 143 6.74 -4.80 8.15
CA GLY A 143 6.19 -3.78 9.02
C GLY A 143 4.84 -3.23 8.63
N LEU A 144 4.38 -3.60 7.44
CA LEU A 144 2.99 -3.52 7.06
C LEU A 144 2.29 -4.83 7.38
N SER A 145 1.04 -4.75 7.83
CA SER A 145 0.19 -5.91 8.00
C SER A 145 -0.88 -5.93 6.91
N VAL A 146 -0.95 -7.02 6.15
CA VAL A 146 -2.02 -7.29 5.19
C VAL A 146 -3.21 -7.86 5.95
N ASP A 147 -4.25 -7.06 6.14
CA ASP A 147 -5.46 -7.51 6.83
C ASP A 147 -6.33 -8.38 5.94
N SER A 148 -6.38 -8.07 4.64
CA SER A 148 -7.19 -8.79 3.66
C SER A 148 -6.52 -8.73 2.30
N LEU A 149 -6.52 -9.87 1.63
CA LEU A 149 -6.10 -10.04 0.25
C LEU A 149 -7.16 -10.89 -0.44
N ALA A 150 -7.68 -10.41 -1.56
CA ALA A 150 -8.66 -11.13 -2.36
C ALA A 150 -8.39 -10.95 -3.86
N PHE A 151 -8.44 -12.05 -4.60
CA PHE A 151 -8.37 -12.10 -6.05
C PHE A 151 -9.69 -12.62 -6.58
N SER A 152 -10.43 -11.77 -7.28
CA SER A 152 -11.63 -12.18 -8.01
C SER A 152 -11.27 -12.36 -9.48
N LEU A 153 -11.53 -13.55 -10.01
CA LEU A 153 -11.20 -13.92 -11.39
C LEU A 153 -12.44 -13.77 -12.27
N ASN A 154 -12.24 -13.35 -13.51
CA ASN A 154 -13.27 -13.31 -14.54
C ASN A 154 -12.67 -13.68 -15.90
N GLY A 155 -13.43 -14.41 -16.72
CA GLY A 155 -13.00 -14.79 -18.07
C GLY A 155 -11.77 -15.71 -18.11
N GLN A 156 -11.49 -16.48 -17.05
CA GLN A 156 -10.26 -17.27 -16.97
C GLN A 156 -10.28 -18.53 -17.84
N GLY A 157 -11.43 -18.92 -18.40
CA GLY A 157 -11.63 -20.20 -19.08
C GLY A 157 -11.68 -20.06 -20.59
N GLN A 158 -11.09 -20.99 -21.34
CA GLN A 158 -11.01 -20.91 -22.80
C GLN A 158 -12.35 -20.82 -23.58
N LEU A 159 -13.46 -21.26 -22.99
CA LEU A 159 -14.75 -21.37 -23.69
C LEU A 159 -15.72 -20.23 -23.35
N ASP A 160 -15.30 -19.26 -22.53
CA ASP A 160 -16.19 -18.20 -22.07
C ASP A 160 -16.27 -16.98 -23.01
N ASN A 161 -15.39 -16.90 -24.03
CA ASN A 161 -15.26 -15.76 -24.94
C ASN A 161 -15.05 -14.40 -24.23
N LEU A 162 -14.60 -14.43 -22.97
CA LEU A 162 -14.32 -13.24 -22.19
C LEU A 162 -12.81 -13.04 -22.11
N GLN A 163 -12.36 -11.79 -22.13
CA GLN A 163 -10.96 -11.50 -21.88
C GLN A 163 -10.64 -11.79 -20.40
N PRO A 164 -9.65 -12.65 -20.09
CA PRO A 164 -9.27 -12.94 -18.72
C PRO A 164 -8.89 -11.67 -17.95
N SER A 165 -9.44 -11.53 -16.75
CA SER A 165 -9.16 -10.41 -15.85
C SER A 165 -9.16 -10.83 -14.38
N VAL A 166 -8.37 -10.11 -13.59
CA VAL A 166 -8.20 -10.32 -12.15
C VAL A 166 -8.47 -9.01 -11.44
N CYS A 167 -9.44 -9.01 -10.53
CA CYS A 167 -9.64 -7.92 -9.59
C CYS A 167 -8.94 -8.25 -8.27
N LEU A 168 -7.90 -7.49 -7.96
CA LEU A 168 -7.18 -7.53 -6.70
C LEU A 168 -7.82 -6.53 -5.72
N ALA A 169 -8.20 -7.01 -4.54
CA ALA A 169 -8.57 -6.17 -3.40
C ALA A 169 -7.61 -6.42 -2.23
N LEU A 170 -7.05 -5.34 -1.69
CA LEU A 170 -5.99 -5.36 -0.69
C LEU A 170 -6.32 -4.36 0.42
N LYS A 171 -6.40 -4.84 1.67
CA LYS A 171 -6.50 -4.00 2.86
C LYS A 171 -5.21 -4.13 3.66
N ILE A 172 -4.56 -3.00 3.93
CA ILE A 172 -3.30 -2.93 4.67
C ILE A 172 -3.44 -2.01 5.86
N ARG A 173 -2.79 -2.39 6.95
CA ARG A 173 -2.70 -1.63 8.20
C ARG A 173 -1.25 -1.24 8.49
N GLY A 174 -1.04 0.06 8.75
CA GLY A 174 0.22 0.62 9.25
C GLY A 174 0.38 0.46 10.76
N ARG A 175 1.52 0.93 11.29
CA ARG A 175 1.90 0.75 12.71
C ARG A 175 1.41 1.86 13.67
N LEU A 176 0.73 2.88 13.16
CA LEU A 176 0.27 4.03 13.95
C LEU A 176 -0.79 3.68 14.99
N THR A 177 -0.99 4.59 15.94
CA THR A 177 -2.11 4.58 16.88
C THR A 177 -2.83 5.94 16.79
N PRO A 178 -4.07 6.01 16.28
CA PRO A 178 -4.84 4.90 15.70
C PRO A 178 -4.19 4.38 14.40
N PRO A 179 -4.39 3.09 14.06
CA PRO A 179 -3.75 2.50 12.89
C PRO A 179 -4.27 3.13 11.61
N LEU A 180 -3.34 3.48 10.72
CA LEU A 180 -3.68 3.88 9.37
C LEU A 180 -4.13 2.64 8.59
N GLU A 181 -5.34 2.70 8.03
CA GLU A 181 -5.86 1.69 7.12
C GLU A 181 -5.90 2.22 5.69
N ILE A 182 -5.41 1.41 4.75
CA ILE A 182 -5.47 1.70 3.31
C ILE A 182 -6.17 0.52 2.64
N LYS A 183 -7.17 0.82 1.81
CA LYS A 183 -7.86 -0.15 0.96
C LYS A 183 -7.57 0.17 -0.49
N ILE A 184 -7.07 -0.80 -1.22
CA ILE A 184 -6.70 -0.68 -2.62
C ILE A 184 -7.47 -1.73 -3.40
N GLN A 185 -8.05 -1.33 -4.52
CA GLN A 185 -8.67 -2.24 -5.46
C GLN A 185 -8.17 -1.90 -6.86
N THR A 186 -7.72 -2.90 -7.60
CA THR A 186 -7.27 -2.75 -8.98
C THR A 186 -7.72 -3.93 -9.82
N THR A 187 -8.02 -3.69 -11.09
CA THR A 187 -8.42 -4.73 -12.03
C THR A 187 -7.43 -4.79 -13.17
N VAL A 188 -6.95 -6.00 -13.43
CA VAL A 188 -5.91 -6.29 -14.40
C VAL A 188 -6.50 -7.21 -15.47
N SER A 189 -6.60 -6.73 -16.70
CA SER A 189 -6.93 -7.58 -17.86
C SER A 189 -5.66 -8.14 -18.48
N GLN A 190 -5.75 -9.32 -19.09
CA GLN A 190 -4.65 -9.83 -19.90
C GLN A 190 -4.37 -8.96 -21.12
N ARG A 191 -3.09 -8.92 -21.50
CA ARG A 191 -2.64 -8.31 -22.75
C ARG A 191 -2.72 -9.29 -23.92
N GLN A 192 -2.49 -10.58 -23.67
CA GLN A 192 -2.61 -11.60 -24.70
C GLN A 192 -4.10 -11.83 -24.97
N LEU A 193 -4.51 -11.67 -26.23
CA LEU A 193 -5.90 -11.93 -26.64
C LEU A 193 -6.26 -13.38 -26.33
N ASP A 194 -7.45 -13.58 -25.79
CA ASP A 194 -7.96 -14.92 -25.55
C ASP A 194 -8.29 -15.59 -26.88
N ALA A 195 -7.30 -16.26 -27.46
CA ALA A 195 -7.47 -17.04 -28.67
C ALA A 195 -7.87 -18.48 -28.28
N PRO A 196 -9.00 -19.00 -28.77
CA PRO A 196 -9.26 -20.42 -28.70
C PRO A 196 -8.22 -21.16 -29.54
N TYR A 197 -7.44 -22.03 -28.90
CA TYR A 197 -6.63 -23.05 -29.59
C TYR A 197 -7.51 -24.19 -30.08
#